data_AF-A0A957EDS2-F1
#
_entry.id   AF-A0A957EDS2-F1
#
_cell.length_a   1.000
_cell.length_b   1.000
_cell.length_c   1.000
_cell.angle_alpha   90.00
_cell.angle_beta   90.00
_cell.angle_gamma   90.00
#
_symmetry.space_group_name_H-M   'P 1'
#
loop_
_entity.id
_entity.type
_entity.pdbx_description
1 polymer ?
#
loop_
_entity_poly.entity_id
_entity_poly.type
_entity_poly.pdbx_seq_one_letter_code
_entity_poly.pdbx_strand_id
1 'polypeptide(L)'
;TRRTKELAEKGILFIGTGVSGGEEGARFGPSIMPGGAPDAWPHVKPIFQSIAAKVADGSPCCDWVGEEGAGHFVKMVHNGIEYGDMQLICEAYDVMQHALGMSPAEMSAVFTQWNQGKLDSYLIEITADILAYKDEDGQPMVDKIL
;
A
#
# COMPACT_ATOMS: atom_id res chain seq x y z
N THR A 1 -9.74 -4.91 22.12
CA THR A 1 -9.27 -6.18 21.54
C THR A 1 -8.36 -6.89 22.53
N ARG A 2 -8.31 -8.23 22.48
CA ARG A 2 -7.65 -9.13 23.46
C ARG A 2 -6.38 -8.57 24.11
N ARG A 3 -5.33 -8.28 23.32
CA ARG A 3 -4.02 -7.79 23.81
C ARG A 3 -4.10 -6.45 24.54
N THR A 4 -4.89 -5.50 24.02
CA THR A 4 -5.09 -4.19 24.66
C THR A 4 -5.69 -4.35 26.06
N LYS A 5 -6.68 -5.26 26.21
CA LYS A 5 -7.34 -5.53 27.49
C LYS A 5 -6.42 -6.25 28.48
N GLU A 6 -5.76 -7.33 28.04
CA GLU A 6 -4.82 -8.12 28.86
C GLU A 6 -3.63 -7.29 29.40
N LEU A 7 -3.18 -6.29 28.63
CA LEU A 7 -2.09 -5.40 29.03
C LEU A 7 -2.58 -4.24 29.91
N ALA A 8 -3.78 -3.72 29.66
CA ALA A 8 -4.39 -2.70 30.51
C ALA A 8 -4.59 -3.19 31.95
N GLU A 9 -4.99 -4.46 32.15
CA GLU A 9 -5.08 -5.11 33.48
C GLU A 9 -3.75 -5.10 34.27
N LYS A 10 -2.62 -4.96 33.56
CA LYS A 10 -1.27 -4.90 34.13
C LYS A 10 -0.72 -3.47 34.19
N GLY A 11 -1.52 -2.46 33.87
CA GLY A 11 -1.09 -1.06 33.78
C GLY A 11 -0.15 -0.78 32.60
N ILE A 12 -0.16 -1.62 31.56
CA ILE A 12 0.69 -1.47 30.37
C ILE A 12 -0.15 -0.89 29.23
N LEU A 13 0.32 0.23 28.67
CA LEU A 13 -0.29 0.84 27.49
C LEU A 13 0.14 0.09 26.22
N PHE A 14 -0.82 -0.19 25.32
CA PHE A 14 -0.58 -0.95 24.09
C PHE A 14 -1.09 -0.19 22.87
N ILE A 15 -0.26 -0.14 21.82
CA ILE A 15 -0.64 0.34 20.48
C ILE A 15 -0.42 -0.80 19.48
N GLY A 16 -1.48 -1.19 18.79
CA GLY A 16 -1.41 -1.99 17.58
C GLY A 16 -1.38 -1.06 16.36
N THR A 17 -0.30 -1.10 15.59
CA THR A 17 -0.08 -0.18 14.48
C THR A 17 -0.02 -0.91 13.15
N GLY A 18 -0.83 -0.46 12.19
CA GLY A 18 -0.68 -0.83 10.80
C GLY A 18 0.49 -0.09 10.17
N VAL A 19 1.28 -0.77 9.33
CA VAL A 19 2.36 -0.14 8.53
C VAL A 19 2.24 -0.61 7.09
N SER A 20 2.28 0.33 6.13
CA SER A 20 2.25 0.05 4.69
C SER A 20 3.29 0.88 3.93
N GLY A 21 3.78 0.35 2.80
CA GLY A 21 4.83 0.95 1.96
C GLY A 21 5.99 0.02 1.59
N GLY A 22 5.97 -1.24 2.02
CA GLY A 22 7.06 -2.19 1.75
C GLY A 22 8.40 -1.77 2.39
N GLU A 23 9.49 -2.34 1.89
CA GLU A 23 10.84 -2.08 2.43
C GLU A 23 11.29 -0.63 2.19
N GLU A 24 11.06 -0.12 0.98
CA GLU A 24 11.43 1.25 0.61
C GLU A 24 10.61 2.29 1.37
N GLY A 25 9.29 2.09 1.45
CA GLY A 25 8.43 2.93 2.28
C GLY A 25 8.83 2.89 3.75
N ALA A 26 9.18 1.72 4.30
CA ALA A 26 9.68 1.64 5.68
C ALA A 26 10.97 2.45 5.90
N ARG A 27 11.82 2.59 4.87
CA ARG A 27 13.08 3.34 4.95
C ARG A 27 12.88 4.86 4.82
N PHE A 28 11.98 5.32 3.96
CA PHE A 28 11.89 6.73 3.57
C PHE A 28 10.60 7.43 4.00
N GLY A 29 9.56 6.67 4.36
CA GLY A 29 8.30 7.20 4.84
C GLY A 29 7.14 6.24 4.57
N PRO A 30 6.68 5.46 5.55
CA PRO A 30 5.54 4.58 5.36
C PRO A 30 4.23 5.30 5.73
N SER A 31 3.10 4.68 5.41
CA SER A 31 1.82 4.98 6.05
C SER A 31 1.74 4.24 7.39
N ILE A 32 1.40 4.95 8.47
CA ILE A 32 1.37 4.41 9.84
C ILE A 32 -0.01 4.63 10.45
N MET A 33 -0.63 3.56 10.94
CA MET A 33 -2.04 3.52 11.34
C MET A 33 -2.15 3.08 12.80
N PRO A 34 -1.81 3.93 13.79
CA PRO A 34 -1.83 3.58 15.20
C PRO A 34 -3.26 3.50 15.76
N GLY A 35 -3.56 2.43 16.51
CA GLY A 35 -4.72 2.36 17.39
C GLY A 35 -4.44 1.52 18.64
N GLY A 36 -5.22 1.70 19.71
CA GLY A 36 -4.93 1.04 20.99
C GLY A 36 -5.39 1.84 22.20
N ALA A 37 -4.52 1.99 23.19
CA ALA A 37 -4.75 2.84 24.36
C ALA A 37 -4.55 4.33 23.98
N PRO A 38 -5.57 5.21 24.09
CA PRO A 38 -5.45 6.62 23.75
C PRO A 38 -4.33 7.34 24.50
N ASP A 39 -4.13 7.01 25.78
CA ASP A 39 -3.10 7.60 26.64
C ASP A 39 -1.68 7.29 26.13
N ALA A 40 -1.50 6.27 25.29
CA ALA A 40 -0.21 5.96 24.68
C ALA A 40 0.16 6.91 23.52
N TRP A 41 -0.85 7.49 22.85
CA TRP A 41 -0.64 8.25 21.62
C TRP A 41 0.26 9.48 21.79
N PRO A 42 0.07 10.35 22.82
CA PRO A 42 0.94 11.50 23.02
C PRO A 42 2.43 11.14 23.13
N HIS A 43 2.75 9.95 23.63
CA HIS A 43 4.13 9.49 23.81
C HIS A 43 4.83 9.10 22.51
N VAL A 44 4.08 8.56 21.53
CA VAL A 44 4.65 8.07 20.26
C VAL A 44 4.35 8.97 19.06
N LYS A 45 3.37 9.88 19.18
CA LYS A 45 2.95 10.79 18.11
C LYS A 45 4.10 11.52 17.44
N PRO A 46 5.05 12.17 18.16
CA PRO A 46 6.14 12.90 17.51
C PRO A 46 7.05 11.99 16.68
N ILE A 47 7.24 10.74 17.11
CA ILE A 47 8.08 9.77 16.41
C ILE A 47 7.34 9.27 15.18
N PHE A 48 6.10 8.79 15.33
CA PHE A 48 5.34 8.22 14.22
C PHE A 48 5.07 9.26 13.13
N GLN A 49 4.65 10.48 13.51
CA GLN A 49 4.40 11.52 12.51
C GLN A 49 5.67 12.06 11.87
N SER A 50 6.84 11.98 12.51
CA SER A 50 8.10 12.46 11.90
C SER A 50 8.68 11.47 10.89
N ILE A 51 8.50 10.16 11.12
CA ILE A 51 9.02 9.12 10.20
C ILE A 51 8.03 8.73 9.09
N ALA A 52 6.74 9.07 9.21
CA ALA A 52 5.74 8.78 8.19
C ALA A 52 5.96 9.59 6.90
N ALA A 53 5.48 9.04 5.77
CA ALA A 53 5.38 9.79 4.52
C ALA A 53 4.63 11.11 4.70
N LYS A 54 4.96 12.12 3.88
CA LYS A 54 4.27 13.41 3.84
C LYS A 54 3.59 13.56 2.50
N VAL A 55 2.30 13.92 2.51
CA VAL A 55 1.59 14.32 1.28
C VAL A 55 1.97 15.74 0.87
N ALA A 56 1.51 16.19 -0.31
CA ALA A 56 1.91 17.46 -0.90
C ALA A 56 1.69 18.71 -0.01
N ASP A 57 0.70 18.68 0.88
CA ASP A 57 0.43 19.76 1.84
C ASP A 57 1.30 19.69 3.11
N GLY A 58 2.19 18.71 3.21
CA GLY A 58 3.08 18.47 4.36
C GLY A 58 2.46 17.62 5.48
N SER A 59 1.19 17.23 5.37
CA SER A 59 0.54 16.40 6.39
C SER A 59 1.17 15.00 6.46
N PRO A 60 1.42 14.45 7.66
CA PRO A 60 1.89 13.08 7.80
C PRO A 60 0.80 12.06 7.41
N CYS A 61 1.20 11.00 6.73
CA CYS A 61 0.43 9.76 6.54
C CYS A 61 0.36 8.95 7.86
N CYS A 62 0.01 9.61 8.96
CA CYS A 62 -0.11 9.02 10.28
C CYS A 62 -0.97 9.90 11.18
N ASP A 63 -2.07 9.34 11.69
CA ASP A 63 -2.86 9.92 12.77
C ASP A 63 -3.49 8.83 13.63
N TRP A 64 -4.02 9.22 14.78
CA TRP A 64 -4.71 8.31 15.69
C TRP A 64 -5.97 7.74 15.02
N VAL A 65 -5.96 6.43 14.76
CA VAL A 65 -7.05 5.75 14.07
C VAL A 65 -8.21 5.47 15.02
N GLY A 66 -7.92 5.09 16.26
CA GLY A 66 -8.95 4.79 17.25
C GLY A 66 -8.51 3.80 18.32
N GLU A 67 -9.45 3.43 19.18
CA GLU A 67 -9.16 2.57 20.31
C GLU A 67 -8.92 1.10 19.91
N GLU A 68 -8.32 0.37 20.83
CA GLU A 68 -8.19 -1.08 20.76
C GLU A 68 -7.46 -1.61 19.50
N GLY A 69 -8.18 -2.26 18.59
CA GLY A 69 -7.63 -2.89 17.39
C GLY A 69 -7.78 -2.05 16.12
N ALA A 70 -8.25 -0.80 16.22
CA ALA A 70 -8.64 0.01 15.07
C ALA A 70 -7.51 0.19 14.04
N GLY A 71 -6.28 0.42 14.50
CA GLY A 71 -5.12 0.57 13.61
C GLY A 71 -4.85 -0.65 12.73
N HIS A 72 -4.86 -1.86 13.33
CA HIS A 72 -4.73 -3.11 12.57
C HIS A 72 -5.95 -3.37 11.68
N PHE A 73 -7.16 -3.00 12.12
CA PHE A 73 -8.36 -3.18 11.32
C PHE A 73 -8.31 -2.32 10.05
N VAL A 74 -7.91 -1.05 10.15
CA VAL A 74 -7.70 -0.19 8.98
C VAL A 74 -6.62 -0.76 8.06
N LYS A 75 -5.52 -1.30 8.60
CA LYS A 75 -4.51 -1.97 7.77
C LYS A 75 -5.05 -3.20 7.04
N MET A 76 -5.88 -4.00 7.71
CA MET A 76 -6.53 -5.17 7.11
C MET A 76 -7.44 -4.74 5.95
N VAL A 77 -8.25 -3.69 6.14
CA VAL A 77 -9.10 -3.14 5.08
C VAL A 77 -8.28 -2.55 3.94
N HIS A 78 -7.18 -1.85 4.24
CA HIS A 78 -6.25 -1.35 3.23
C HIS A 78 -5.70 -2.48 2.33
N ASN A 79 -5.28 -3.61 2.92
CA ASN A 79 -4.87 -4.75 2.10
C ASN A 79 -6.05 -5.37 1.34
N GLY A 80 -7.26 -5.35 1.88
CA GLY A 80 -8.46 -5.77 1.15
C GLY A 80 -8.73 -4.91 -0.10
N ILE A 81 -8.55 -3.60 0.01
CA ILE A 81 -8.68 -2.66 -1.12
C ILE A 81 -7.56 -2.90 -2.14
N GLU A 82 -6.31 -3.03 -1.68
CA GLU A 82 -5.15 -3.33 -2.53
C GLU A 82 -5.36 -4.57 -3.40
N TYR A 83 -5.94 -5.64 -2.83
CA TYR A 83 -6.27 -6.84 -3.59
C TYR A 83 -7.33 -6.57 -4.68
N GLY A 84 -8.33 -5.75 -4.38
CA GLY A 84 -9.33 -5.34 -5.36
C GLY A 84 -8.73 -4.55 -6.50
N ASP A 85 -7.86 -3.58 -6.20
CA ASP A 85 -7.19 -2.75 -7.21
C ASP A 85 -6.27 -3.60 -8.11
N MET A 86 -5.45 -4.47 -7.52
CA MET A 86 -4.60 -5.39 -8.28
C MET A 86 -5.41 -6.28 -9.21
N GLN A 87 -6.52 -6.86 -8.72
CA GLN A 87 -7.37 -7.73 -9.52
C GLN A 87 -8.03 -6.98 -10.69
N LEU A 88 -8.52 -5.76 -10.46
CA LEU A 88 -9.10 -4.92 -11.53
C LEU A 88 -8.07 -4.57 -12.61
N ILE A 89 -6.83 -4.31 -12.20
CA ILE A 89 -5.71 -4.09 -13.13
C ILE A 89 -5.42 -5.36 -13.95
N CYS A 90 -5.38 -6.53 -13.30
CA CYS A 90 -5.21 -7.83 -13.97
C CYS A 90 -6.34 -8.11 -14.98
N GLU A 91 -7.58 -7.78 -14.67
CA GLU A 91 -8.71 -7.93 -15.61
C GLU A 91 -8.58 -7.00 -16.82
N ALA A 92 -8.13 -5.75 -16.61
CA ALA A 92 -7.86 -4.84 -17.72
C ALA A 92 -6.73 -5.36 -18.62
N TYR A 93 -5.66 -5.91 -18.02
CA TYR A 93 -4.58 -6.60 -18.73
C TYR A 93 -5.09 -7.79 -19.54
N ASP A 94 -5.90 -8.67 -18.95
CA ASP A 94 -6.45 -9.87 -19.60
C ASP A 94 -7.29 -9.52 -20.84
N VAL A 95 -8.13 -8.48 -20.73
CA VAL A 95 -8.91 -7.96 -21.86
C VAL A 95 -7.99 -7.41 -22.96
N MET A 96 -6.97 -6.63 -22.62
CA MET A 96 -6.03 -6.10 -23.61
C MET A 96 -5.26 -7.23 -24.32
N GLN A 97 -4.81 -8.24 -23.58
CA GLN A 97 -4.03 -9.34 -24.15
C GLN A 97 -4.90 -10.24 -25.04
N HIS A 98 -6.04 -10.71 -24.53
CA HIS A 98 -6.81 -11.76 -25.21
C HIS A 98 -7.90 -11.23 -26.13
N ALA A 99 -8.55 -10.11 -25.80
CA ALA A 99 -9.59 -9.55 -26.64
C ALA A 99 -9.04 -8.57 -27.69
N LEU A 100 -7.97 -7.83 -27.36
CA LEU A 100 -7.36 -6.85 -28.26
C LEU A 100 -6.06 -7.33 -28.91
N GLY A 101 -5.47 -8.44 -28.43
CA GLY A 101 -4.24 -9.00 -28.99
C GLY A 101 -3.00 -8.15 -28.73
N MET A 102 -3.02 -7.31 -27.69
CA MET A 102 -1.94 -6.39 -27.40
C MET A 102 -0.73 -7.11 -26.81
N SER A 103 0.46 -6.69 -27.25
CA SER A 103 1.73 -7.11 -26.65
C SER A 103 1.99 -6.40 -25.30
N PRO A 104 2.84 -6.96 -24.42
CA PRO A 104 3.21 -6.30 -23.16
C PRO A 104 3.76 -4.88 -23.34
N ALA A 105 4.51 -4.62 -24.41
CA ALA A 105 5.02 -3.28 -24.71
C ALA A 105 3.91 -2.28 -25.04
N GLU A 106 2.89 -2.69 -25.79
CA GLU A 106 1.73 -1.84 -26.10
C GLU A 106 0.87 -1.59 -24.85
N MET A 107 0.68 -2.62 -24.02
CA MET A 107 -0.05 -2.49 -22.76
C MET A 107 0.69 -1.56 -21.80
N SER A 108 2.02 -1.70 -21.67
CA SER A 108 2.87 -0.80 -20.88
C SER A 108 2.64 0.66 -21.25
N ALA A 109 2.64 1.00 -22.55
CA ALA A 109 2.39 2.35 -23.01
C ALA A 109 1.00 2.89 -22.62
N VAL A 110 -0.04 2.03 -22.63
CA VAL A 110 -1.38 2.41 -22.17
C VAL A 110 -1.40 2.67 -20.66
N PHE A 111 -0.80 1.79 -19.85
CA PHE A 111 -0.71 2.01 -18.41
C PHE A 111 0.11 3.27 -18.06
N THR A 112 1.21 3.55 -18.79
CA THR A 112 1.95 4.80 -18.65
C THR A 112 1.06 6.01 -18.95
N GLN A 113 0.23 5.96 -19.98
CA GLN A 113 -0.70 7.04 -20.30
C GLN A 113 -1.77 7.20 -19.21
N TRP A 114 -2.33 6.10 -18.70
CA TRP A 114 -3.32 6.12 -17.63
C TRP A 114 -2.77 6.73 -16.34
N ASN A 115 -1.49 6.48 -16.04
CA ASN A 115 -0.82 7.03 -14.86
C ASN A 115 -0.65 8.55 -14.90
N GLN A 116 -0.82 9.19 -16.06
CA GLN A 116 -0.79 10.66 -16.20
C GLN A 116 -2.18 11.29 -16.05
N GLY A 117 -3.21 10.45 -15.81
CA GLY A 117 -4.60 10.86 -15.76
C GLY A 117 -5.25 10.57 -14.42
N LYS A 118 -6.53 10.18 -14.46
CA LYS A 118 -7.32 9.89 -13.26
C LYS A 118 -6.88 8.63 -12.51
N LEU A 119 -6.09 7.78 -13.14
CA LEU A 119 -5.60 6.53 -12.59
C LEU A 119 -4.16 6.64 -12.06
N ASP A 120 -3.63 7.87 -11.93
CA ASP A 120 -2.33 8.13 -11.30
C ASP A 120 -2.26 7.45 -9.92
N SER A 121 -1.45 6.39 -9.85
CA SER A 121 -1.30 5.57 -8.66
C SER A 121 -0.07 4.66 -8.78
N TYR A 122 0.50 4.31 -7.62
CA TYR A 122 1.65 3.42 -7.54
C TYR A 122 1.41 2.06 -8.24
N LEU A 123 0.23 1.45 -8.09
CA LEU A 123 -0.06 0.15 -8.72
C LEU A 123 -0.11 0.25 -10.25
N ILE A 124 -0.61 1.36 -10.79
CA ILE A 124 -0.63 1.60 -12.25
C ILE A 124 0.78 1.87 -12.77
N GLU A 125 1.58 2.64 -12.04
CA GLU A 125 3.00 2.89 -12.35
C GLU A 125 3.80 1.59 -12.44
N ILE A 126 3.80 0.77 -11.38
CA ILE A 126 4.57 -0.48 -11.38
C ILE A 126 4.05 -1.49 -12.41
N THR A 127 2.75 -1.44 -12.74
CA THR A 127 2.19 -2.30 -13.80
C THR A 127 2.79 -1.92 -15.16
N ALA A 128 2.89 -0.62 -15.45
CA ALA A 128 3.55 -0.17 -16.67
C ALA A 128 5.01 -0.64 -16.74
N ASP A 129 5.74 -0.53 -15.63
CA ASP A 129 7.15 -0.95 -15.53
C ASP A 129 7.32 -2.47 -15.66
N ILE A 130 6.47 -3.27 -15.00
CA ILE A 130 6.47 -4.74 -15.09
C ILE A 130 6.25 -5.19 -16.53
N LEU A 131 5.30 -4.58 -17.25
CA LEU A 131 4.98 -4.91 -18.63
C LEU A 131 6.10 -4.53 -19.61
N ALA A 132 6.91 -3.52 -19.27
CA ALA A 132 8.09 -3.13 -20.05
C ALA A 132 9.32 -4.01 -19.75
N TYR A 133 9.33 -4.71 -18.61
CA TYR A 133 10.48 -5.46 -18.16
C TYR A 133 10.70 -6.74 -18.98
N LYS A 134 11.93 -6.88 -19.49
CA LYS A 134 12.37 -8.03 -20.27
C LYS A 134 13.36 -8.87 -19.48
N ASP A 135 13.23 -10.18 -19.61
CA ASP A 135 14.19 -11.15 -19.10
C ASP A 135 15.49 -11.15 -19.94
N GLU A 136 16.50 -11.89 -19.51
CA GLU A 136 17.83 -11.96 -20.14
C GLU A 136 17.81 -12.40 -21.61
N ASP A 137 16.79 -13.18 -22.02
CA ASP A 137 16.57 -13.61 -23.40
C ASP A 137 15.78 -12.59 -24.26
N GLY A 138 15.46 -11.43 -23.69
CA GLY A 138 14.73 -10.35 -24.34
C GLY A 138 13.21 -10.54 -24.43
N GLN A 139 12.67 -11.64 -23.90
CA GLN A 139 11.23 -11.85 -23.81
C GLN A 139 10.63 -11.11 -22.60
N PRO A 140 9.35 -10.71 -22.64
CA PRO A 140 8.68 -10.10 -21.48
C PRO A 140 8.70 -11.04 -20.27
N MET A 141 9.14 -10.55 -19.11
CA MET A 141 9.23 -11.37 -17.90
C MET A 141 7.84 -11.79 -17.39
N VAL A 142 6.84 -10.92 -17.57
CA VAL A 142 5.45 -11.16 -17.14
C VAL A 142 4.87 -12.45 -17.72
N ASP A 143 5.25 -12.83 -18.94
CA ASP A 143 4.75 -14.03 -19.62
C ASP A 143 5.38 -15.34 -19.11
N LYS A 144 6.34 -15.24 -18.18
CA LYS A 144 7.10 -16.38 -17.63
C LYS A 144 6.79 -16.67 -16.15
N ILE A 145 5.99 -15.83 -15.50
CA ILE A 145 5.64 -15.96 -14.08
C ILE A 145 4.50 -16.99 -13.94
N LEU A 146 4.64 -17.91 -12.97
CA LEU A 146 3.68 -19.00 -12.69
C LEU A 146 2.42 -18.53 -11.97
#